data_AF-A0A1V1I2N9-F1
#
_entry.id   AF-A0A1V1I2N9-F1
#
_cell.length_a   1.000
_cell.length_b   1.000
_cell.length_c   1.000
_cell.angle_alpha   90.00
_cell.angle_beta   90.00
_cell.angle_gamma   90.00
#
_symmetry.space_group_name_H-M   'P 1'
#
loop_
_entity.id
_entity.type
_entity.pdbx_description
1 polymer ?
#
loop_
_entity_poly.entity_id
_entity_poly.type
_entity_poly.pdbx_seq_one_letter_code
_entity_poly.pdbx_strand_id
1 'polypeptide(L)'
;MKGKKIIVSLILISCFISFGYYYKRVYLSNSIEAINMRTENKKYVYPLGEIVGIKATTDGVLVIGYEDIEYIGGIEKGDNIIAINDIKIENVQDISRILEDINKDEIKVTLIRDEKFIDENIKLKKDGENKRLGLWVRDKISGIGTLTFYDPQESVFKGIGHAITDSDTNELLKIKQGYIYEPKNLNIEKGTNKKSGYLYGDFDLKNPIGEFKYNSNFGITGIYNSEKKKSTQLMEVGSEKDIKLGKAYILLEDQNQNIVSYDVNINDISTGKQSTRQISIEVTDDRLINYTGGIIQGMSGAPIIQNNKIIGAVTHVIKDNSKKGYGIFIDEMIKLENK
;
A
#
# COMPACT_ATOMS: atom_id res chain seq x y z
N MET A 1 -35.79 42.36 17.47
CA MET A 1 -34.91 41.57 16.56
C MET A 1 -33.40 41.87 16.66
N LYS A 2 -32.95 43.05 17.14
CA LYS A 2 -31.51 43.38 17.25
C LYS A 2 -30.76 42.61 18.35
N GLY A 3 -31.36 42.37 19.52
CA GLY A 3 -30.71 41.67 20.64
C GLY A 3 -30.40 40.18 20.39
N LYS A 4 -31.26 39.46 19.64
CA LYS A 4 -31.02 38.04 19.30
C LYS A 4 -29.81 37.85 18.37
N LYS A 5 -29.54 38.79 17.46
CA LYS A 5 -28.38 38.71 16.55
C LYS A 5 -27.05 38.89 17.28
N ILE A 6 -27.02 39.74 18.31
CA ILE A 6 -25.81 39.98 19.13
C ILE A 6 -25.46 38.74 19.96
N ILE A 7 -26.47 38.08 20.55
CA ILE A 7 -26.27 36.85 21.34
C ILE A 7 -25.74 35.71 20.47
N VAL A 8 -26.29 35.52 19.26
CA VAL A 8 -25.81 34.49 18.32
C VAL A 8 -24.37 34.76 17.87
N SER A 9 -24.01 36.03 17.64
CA SER A 9 -22.65 36.42 17.27
C SER A 9 -21.64 36.15 18.40
N LEU A 10 -22.01 36.39 19.66
CA LEU A 10 -21.14 36.12 20.83
C LEU A 10 -20.93 34.61 21.06
N ILE A 11 -21.96 33.79 20.83
CA ILE A 11 -21.86 32.32 20.91
C ILE A 11 -20.95 31.78 19.82
N LEU A 12 -21.07 32.28 18.58
CA LEU A 12 -20.18 31.87 17.49
C LEU A 12 -18.71 32.21 17.79
N ILE A 13 -18.44 33.43 18.29
CA ILE A 13 -17.09 33.84 18.67
C ILE A 13 -16.53 32.96 19.80
N SER A 14 -17.33 32.63 20.82
CA SER A 14 -16.86 31.75 21.91
C SER A 14 -16.61 30.31 21.43
N CYS A 15 -17.42 29.80 20.49
CA CYS A 15 -17.19 28.51 19.84
C CYS A 15 -15.91 28.52 19.01
N PHE A 16 -15.65 29.58 18.23
CA PHE A 16 -14.41 29.71 17.44
C PHE A 16 -13.16 29.79 18.33
N ILE A 17 -13.22 30.55 19.44
CA ILE A 17 -12.11 30.63 20.40
C ILE A 17 -11.89 29.28 21.08
N SER A 18 -12.96 28.60 21.50
CA SER A 18 -12.86 27.27 22.13
C SER A 18 -12.32 26.22 21.16
N PHE A 19 -12.74 26.27 19.89
CA PHE A 19 -12.25 25.40 18.83
C PHE A 19 -10.77 25.68 18.52
N GLY A 20 -10.36 26.95 18.47
CA GLY A 20 -8.96 27.35 18.30
C GLY A 20 -8.07 26.91 19.46
N TYR A 21 -8.56 27.03 20.71
CA TYR A 21 -7.85 26.53 21.90
C TYR A 21 -7.74 25.00 21.89
N TYR A 22 -8.80 24.30 21.51
CA TYR A 22 -8.79 22.84 21.36
C TYR A 22 -7.77 22.41 20.30
N TYR A 23 -7.79 23.02 19.11
CA TYR A 23 -6.83 22.75 18.04
C TYR A 23 -5.39 23.01 18.47
N LYS A 24 -5.14 24.15 19.12
CA LYS A 24 -3.81 24.50 19.63
C LYS A 24 -3.34 23.51 20.69
N ARG A 25 -4.24 23.04 21.57
CA ARG A 25 -3.91 22.07 22.63
C ARG A 25 -3.61 20.69 22.06
N VAL A 26 -4.35 20.25 21.04
CA VAL A 26 -4.11 18.99 20.30
C VAL A 26 -2.78 19.06 19.53
N TYR A 27 -2.51 20.17 18.85
CA TYR A 27 -1.24 20.38 18.16
C TYR A 27 -0.07 20.39 19.16
N LEU A 28 -0.22 21.08 20.30
CA LEU A 28 0.78 21.07 21.36
C LEU A 28 0.98 19.67 21.95
N SER A 29 -0.08 18.91 22.26
CA SER A 29 0.06 17.58 22.85
C SER A 29 0.79 16.62 21.91
N ASN A 30 0.41 16.60 20.63
CA ASN A 30 1.07 15.77 19.62
C ASN A 30 2.55 16.18 19.45
N SER A 31 2.83 17.49 19.49
CA SER A 31 4.21 17.98 19.42
C SER A 31 5.03 17.64 20.67
N ILE A 32 4.43 17.65 21.87
CA ILE A 32 5.11 17.28 23.13
C ILE A 32 5.40 15.77 23.16
N GLU A 33 4.46 14.94 22.72
CA GLU A 33 4.65 13.49 22.60
C GLU A 33 5.76 13.17 21.58
N ALA A 34 5.75 13.84 20.41
CA ALA A 34 6.82 13.73 19.42
C ALA A 34 8.19 14.25 19.91
N ILE A 35 8.22 15.31 20.73
CA ILE A 35 9.44 15.88 21.33
C ILE A 35 10.03 14.94 22.39
N ASN A 36 9.21 14.32 23.24
CA ASN A 36 9.68 13.36 24.25
C ASN A 36 10.21 12.05 23.62
N MET A 37 9.76 11.70 22.41
CA MET A 37 10.30 10.57 21.66
C MET A 37 11.72 10.85 21.09
N ARG A 38 12.06 12.12 20.82
CA ARG A 38 13.40 12.51 20.32
C ARG A 38 14.51 12.40 21.37
N THR A 39 14.19 12.35 22.66
CA THR A 39 15.19 12.36 23.74
C THR A 39 15.84 10.99 24.02
N GLU A 40 15.39 9.89 23.41
CA GLU A 40 15.95 8.53 23.63
C GLU A 40 16.55 7.84 22.39
N ASN A 41 16.71 8.50 21.22
CA ASN A 41 17.10 7.84 19.96
C ASN A 41 16.20 6.65 19.56
N LYS A 42 14.96 6.58 20.07
CA LYS A 42 13.99 5.54 19.77
C LYS A 42 12.85 6.10 18.94
N LYS A 43 12.40 5.33 17.94
CA LYS A 43 11.22 5.65 17.14
C LYS A 43 10.02 4.92 17.73
N TYR A 44 8.88 5.59 17.83
CA TYR A 44 7.61 4.97 18.20
C TYR A 44 6.59 5.22 17.12
N VAL A 45 5.72 4.24 16.90
CA VAL A 45 4.68 4.27 15.89
C VAL A 45 3.39 3.68 16.46
N TYR A 46 2.26 4.00 15.85
CA TYR A 46 0.99 3.36 16.16
C TYR A 46 0.84 2.12 15.28
N PRO A 47 0.90 0.89 15.82
CA PRO A 47 0.62 -0.29 15.03
C PRO A 47 -0.87 -0.31 14.65
N LEU A 48 -1.19 -0.71 13.41
CA LEU A 48 -2.54 -0.64 12.85
C LEU A 48 -3.18 -2.01 12.70
N GLY A 49 -2.72 -2.85 11.76
CA GLY A 49 -3.34 -4.16 11.48
C GLY A 49 -4.67 -4.09 10.74
N GLU A 50 -5.08 -2.91 10.26
CA GLU A 50 -6.35 -2.67 9.54
C GLU A 50 -6.27 -3.20 8.10
N ILE A 51 -7.29 -3.93 7.67
CA ILE A 51 -7.39 -4.44 6.30
C ILE A 51 -7.95 -3.34 5.41
N VAL A 52 -7.28 -3.06 4.28
CA VAL A 52 -7.67 -2.00 3.36
C VAL A 52 -7.77 -2.49 1.93
N GLY A 53 -8.76 -1.96 1.22
CA GLY A 53 -8.82 -2.05 -0.24
C GLY A 53 -7.89 -1.03 -0.85
N ILE A 54 -7.16 -1.42 -1.88
CA ILE A 54 -6.19 -0.58 -2.57
C ILE A 54 -6.69 -0.36 -4.00
N LYS A 55 -6.68 0.89 -4.46
CA LYS A 55 -6.74 1.20 -5.89
C LYS A 55 -5.69 2.24 -6.23
N ALA A 56 -5.03 2.07 -7.36
CA ALA A 56 -4.10 3.08 -7.83
C ALA A 56 -4.06 3.13 -9.35
N THR A 57 -3.66 4.29 -9.86
CA THR A 57 -3.29 4.49 -11.26
C THR A 57 -1.78 4.61 -11.38
N THR A 58 -1.22 4.04 -12.44
CA THR A 58 0.20 4.14 -12.77
C THR A 58 0.52 5.52 -13.36
N ASP A 59 1.80 5.90 -13.38
CA ASP A 59 2.28 7.06 -14.12
C ASP A 59 2.60 6.67 -15.56
N GLY A 60 1.62 6.82 -16.46
CA GLY A 60 1.68 6.23 -17.81
C GLY A 60 0.99 4.87 -17.85
N VAL A 61 1.32 4.04 -18.84
CA VAL A 61 0.76 2.68 -18.97
C VAL A 61 1.86 1.63 -19.08
N LEU A 62 1.73 0.54 -18.32
CA LEU A 62 2.66 -0.58 -18.35
C LEU A 62 2.31 -1.54 -19.49
N VAL A 63 3.29 -1.93 -20.29
CA VAL A 63 3.17 -2.97 -21.32
C VAL A 63 3.23 -4.36 -20.67
N ILE A 64 2.13 -5.09 -20.74
CA ILE A 64 2.00 -6.46 -20.20
C ILE A 64 2.06 -7.53 -21.31
N GLY A 65 1.98 -7.11 -22.56
CA GLY A 65 2.20 -7.95 -23.71
C GLY A 65 1.83 -7.27 -25.02
N TYR A 66 1.85 -8.05 -26.09
CA TYR A 66 1.65 -7.56 -27.44
C TYR A 66 1.22 -8.71 -28.34
N GLU A 67 0.55 -8.39 -29.44
CA GLU A 67 0.06 -9.39 -30.39
C GLU A 67 1.15 -9.92 -31.32
N ASP A 68 1.97 -9.02 -31.87
CA ASP A 68 2.93 -9.33 -32.93
C ASP A 68 4.17 -8.42 -32.81
N ILE A 69 5.36 -9.03 -32.83
CA ILE A 69 6.64 -8.37 -32.59
C ILE A 69 7.01 -7.43 -33.74
N GLU A 70 6.58 -7.73 -34.97
CA GLU A 70 7.01 -6.95 -36.15
C GLU A 70 6.51 -5.49 -36.15
N TYR A 71 5.47 -5.18 -35.37
CA TYR A 71 4.79 -3.88 -35.39
C TYR A 71 5.17 -2.97 -34.22
N ILE A 72 5.71 -3.53 -33.15
CA ILE A 72 5.91 -2.85 -31.87
C ILE A 72 7.32 -2.26 -31.72
N GLY A 73 8.15 -2.33 -32.77
CA GLY A 73 9.54 -1.87 -32.73
C GLY A 73 10.33 -2.61 -31.64
N GLY A 74 11.06 -1.86 -30.82
CA GLY A 74 11.81 -2.38 -29.68
C GLY A 74 11.02 -2.53 -28.37
N ILE A 75 9.69 -2.33 -28.36
CA ILE A 75 8.89 -2.37 -27.13
C ILE A 75 8.85 -3.79 -26.53
N GLU A 76 9.06 -3.87 -25.22
CA GLU A 76 9.11 -5.10 -24.44
C GLU A 76 8.08 -5.10 -23.30
N LYS A 77 7.78 -6.29 -22.79
CA LYS A 77 7.01 -6.42 -21.54
C LYS A 77 7.79 -5.77 -20.40
N GLY A 78 7.11 -4.98 -19.58
CA GLY A 78 7.73 -4.20 -18.50
C GLY A 78 7.99 -2.74 -18.87
N ASP A 79 7.91 -2.37 -20.15
CA ASP A 79 8.03 -0.98 -20.57
C ASP A 79 6.87 -0.14 -20.04
N ASN A 80 7.18 1.07 -19.56
CA ASN A 80 6.16 2.02 -19.14
C ASN A 80 6.05 3.16 -20.15
N ILE A 81 4.98 3.18 -20.94
CA ILE A 81 4.74 4.21 -21.95
C ILE A 81 4.22 5.47 -21.28
N ILE A 82 4.86 6.60 -21.59
CA ILE A 82 4.54 7.90 -20.97
C ILE A 82 4.13 8.98 -21.98
N ALA A 83 4.42 8.80 -23.27
CA ALA A 83 3.97 9.72 -24.31
C ALA A 83 3.81 9.04 -25.67
N ILE A 84 2.94 9.61 -26.50
CA ILE A 84 2.77 9.26 -27.91
C ILE A 84 2.85 10.55 -28.72
N ASN A 85 3.74 10.61 -29.73
CA ASN A 85 4.02 11.80 -30.54
C ASN A 85 4.23 13.07 -29.68
N ASP A 86 5.04 12.96 -28.63
CA ASP A 86 5.34 14.03 -27.66
C ASP A 86 4.14 14.49 -26.81
N ILE A 87 2.97 13.86 -26.95
CA ILE A 87 1.81 14.09 -26.10
C ILE A 87 1.89 13.14 -24.91
N LYS A 88 2.00 13.70 -23.70
CA LYS A 88 1.99 12.93 -22.46
C LYS A 88 0.70 12.13 -22.34
N ILE A 89 0.81 10.85 -21.98
CA ILE A 89 -0.32 10.00 -21.65
C ILE A 89 -0.32 9.70 -20.16
N GLU A 90 -1.51 9.54 -19.58
CA GLU A 90 -1.66 9.23 -18.16
C GLU A 90 -2.43 7.92 -17.92
N ASN A 91 -3.18 7.46 -18.91
CA ASN A 91 -4.07 6.31 -18.82
C ASN A 91 -4.34 5.72 -20.21
N VAL A 92 -5.04 4.58 -20.25
CA VAL A 92 -5.38 3.90 -21.51
C VAL A 92 -6.32 4.75 -22.37
N GLN A 93 -7.18 5.59 -21.77
CA GLN A 93 -8.12 6.43 -22.52
C GLN A 93 -7.39 7.52 -23.32
N ASP A 94 -6.26 8.03 -22.83
CA ASP A 94 -5.42 8.98 -23.58
C ASP A 94 -4.88 8.36 -24.86
N ILE A 95 -4.49 7.09 -24.83
CA ILE A 95 -4.00 6.36 -26.01
C ILE A 95 -5.10 6.31 -27.07
N SER A 96 -6.30 5.86 -26.70
CA SER A 96 -7.43 5.76 -27.64
C SER A 96 -7.73 7.12 -28.29
N ARG A 97 -7.80 8.18 -27.49
CA ARG A 97 -8.03 9.55 -27.97
C ARG A 97 -6.94 10.03 -28.93
N ILE A 98 -5.66 9.78 -28.61
CA ILE A 98 -4.55 10.17 -29.48
C ILE A 98 -4.61 9.41 -30.81
N LEU A 99 -4.99 8.13 -30.80
CA LEU A 99 -5.07 7.32 -32.02
C LEU A 99 -6.23 7.70 -32.94
N GLU A 100 -7.34 8.21 -32.41
CA GLU A 100 -8.47 8.72 -33.20
C GLU A 100 -8.06 9.89 -34.11
N ASP A 101 -7.15 10.75 -33.66
CA ASP A 101 -6.70 11.94 -34.39
C ASP A 101 -5.53 11.66 -35.35
N ILE A 102 -4.99 10.43 -35.37
CA ILE A 102 -3.77 10.10 -36.12
C ILE A 102 -4.09 9.53 -37.51
N ASN A 103 -3.79 10.33 -38.54
CA ASN A 103 -3.87 9.90 -39.94
C ASN A 103 -2.65 9.09 -40.42
N LYS A 104 -1.53 9.12 -39.69
CA LYS A 104 -0.31 8.37 -40.02
C LYS A 104 -0.44 6.89 -39.65
N ASP A 105 0.33 6.02 -40.31
CA ASP A 105 0.39 4.59 -40.00
C ASP A 105 1.54 4.24 -39.03
N GLU A 106 2.32 5.24 -38.62
CA GLU A 106 3.44 5.13 -37.70
C GLU A 106 3.42 6.29 -36.70
N ILE A 107 3.80 5.99 -35.46
CA ILE A 107 3.82 6.94 -34.34
C ILE A 107 5.11 6.78 -33.54
N LYS A 108 5.53 7.86 -32.89
CA LYS A 108 6.60 7.83 -31.90
C LYS A 108 6.00 7.52 -30.52
N VAL A 109 6.57 6.57 -29.82
CA VAL A 109 6.22 6.19 -28.46
C VAL A 109 7.44 6.46 -27.57
N THR A 110 7.25 7.27 -26.53
CA THR A 110 8.25 7.48 -25.50
C THR A 110 7.92 6.59 -24.31
N LEU A 111 8.86 5.73 -23.94
CA LEU A 111 8.74 4.77 -22.84
C LEU A 111 9.89 4.90 -21.85
N ILE A 112 9.67 4.38 -20.64
CA ILE A 112 10.69 4.22 -19.61
C ILE A 112 10.99 2.73 -19.45
N ARG A 113 12.27 2.38 -19.58
CA ARG A 113 12.85 1.06 -19.29
C ARG A 113 14.12 1.25 -18.47
N ASP A 114 14.27 0.56 -17.34
CA ASP A 114 15.44 0.68 -16.45
C ASP A 114 15.79 2.14 -16.10
N GLU A 115 14.79 2.97 -15.79
CA GLU A 115 14.92 4.41 -15.51
C GLU A 115 15.46 5.28 -16.68
N LYS A 116 15.50 4.73 -17.90
CA LYS A 116 15.93 5.45 -19.10
C LYS A 116 14.73 5.73 -20.01
N PHE A 117 14.72 6.92 -20.59
CA PHE A 117 13.78 7.30 -21.62
C PHE A 117 14.24 6.72 -22.96
N ILE A 118 13.33 6.04 -23.64
CA ILE A 118 13.54 5.44 -24.96
C ILE A 118 12.42 5.92 -25.88
N ASP A 119 12.79 6.40 -27.06
CA ASP A 119 11.84 6.74 -28.12
C ASP A 119 11.86 5.62 -29.17
N GLU A 120 10.71 5.01 -29.41
CA GLU A 120 10.51 3.96 -30.42
C GLU A 120 9.48 4.41 -31.44
N ASN A 121 9.70 4.12 -32.72
CA ASN A 121 8.67 4.30 -33.75
C ASN A 121 7.96 2.97 -33.96
N ILE A 122 6.63 2.97 -33.81
CA ILE A 122 5.82 1.77 -33.97
C ILE A 122 4.74 1.95 -35.02
N LYS A 123 4.43 0.86 -35.73
CA LYS A 123 3.39 0.83 -36.76
C LYS A 123 2.04 0.53 -36.13
N LEU A 124 1.03 1.28 -36.55
CA LEU A 124 -0.34 1.07 -36.11
C LEU A 124 -0.99 -0.07 -36.90
N LYS A 125 -1.72 -0.94 -36.19
CA LYS A 125 -2.61 -1.91 -36.83
C LYS A 125 -3.96 -1.25 -37.12
N LYS A 126 -4.50 -1.52 -38.30
CA LYS A 126 -5.89 -1.16 -38.65
C LYS A 126 -6.83 -2.19 -38.03
N ASP A 127 -7.92 -1.71 -37.45
CA ASP A 127 -9.02 -2.48 -36.88
C ASP A 127 -10.34 -1.88 -37.39
N GLY A 128 -10.75 -2.29 -38.59
CA GLY A 128 -11.80 -1.60 -39.34
C GLY A 128 -11.37 -0.17 -39.71
N GLU A 129 -12.17 0.81 -39.30
CA GLU A 129 -11.85 2.25 -39.45
C GLU A 129 -10.93 2.77 -38.33
N ASN A 130 -10.75 2.02 -37.25
CA ASN A 130 -9.95 2.41 -36.10
C ASN A 130 -8.49 1.95 -36.24
N LYS A 131 -7.62 2.56 -35.43
CA LYS A 131 -6.21 2.18 -35.31
C LYS A 131 -5.89 1.76 -33.89
N ARG A 132 -4.97 0.81 -33.75
CA ARG A 132 -4.51 0.30 -32.44
C ARG A 132 -3.01 0.02 -32.43
N LEU A 133 -2.41 0.11 -31.25
CA LEU A 133 -0.97 -0.14 -31.03
C LEU A 133 -0.59 -1.62 -31.17
N GLY A 134 -1.54 -2.55 -30.97
CA GLY A 134 -1.23 -3.97 -30.85
C GLY A 134 -0.55 -4.35 -29.51
N LEU A 135 -0.60 -3.45 -28.53
CA LEU A 135 -0.07 -3.64 -27.17
C LEU A 135 -1.21 -3.96 -26.19
N TRP A 136 -0.98 -4.91 -25.29
CA TRP A 136 -1.75 -5.04 -24.07
C TRP A 136 -1.08 -4.21 -22.98
N VAL A 137 -1.85 -3.28 -22.42
CA VAL A 137 -1.35 -2.33 -21.43
C VAL A 137 -2.22 -2.30 -20.18
N ARG A 138 -1.63 -1.89 -19.06
CA ARG A 138 -2.29 -1.75 -17.76
C ARG A 138 -1.97 -0.39 -17.16
N ASP A 139 -2.99 0.35 -16.74
CA ASP A 139 -2.86 1.69 -16.14
C ASP A 139 -3.40 1.77 -14.70
N LYS A 140 -4.00 0.68 -14.22
CA LYS A 140 -4.74 0.61 -12.96
C LYS A 140 -4.44 -0.69 -12.24
N ILE A 141 -4.40 -0.59 -10.92
CA ILE A 141 -4.32 -1.74 -10.02
C ILE A 141 -5.42 -1.69 -8.97
N SER A 142 -5.83 -2.87 -8.54
CA SER A 142 -6.71 -3.05 -7.39
C SER A 142 -6.25 -4.27 -6.60
N GLY A 143 -6.37 -4.19 -5.28
CA GLY A 143 -5.93 -5.25 -4.40
C GLY A 143 -6.40 -5.04 -2.97
N ILE A 144 -5.95 -5.92 -2.09
CA ILE A 144 -6.24 -5.89 -0.66
C ILE A 144 -4.90 -6.05 0.06
N GLY A 145 -4.70 -5.28 1.12
CA GLY A 145 -3.53 -5.39 1.97
C GLY A 145 -3.87 -4.97 3.39
N THR A 146 -2.87 -5.00 4.25
CA THR A 146 -2.98 -4.58 5.64
C THR A 146 -2.10 -3.37 5.89
N LEU A 147 -2.61 -2.38 6.62
CA LEU A 147 -1.81 -1.28 7.13
C LEU A 147 -0.94 -1.76 8.28
N THR A 148 0.35 -1.45 8.23
CA THR A 148 1.31 -1.89 9.25
C THR A 148 1.31 -0.91 10.40
N PHE A 149 1.72 0.33 10.17
CA PHE A 149 1.79 1.34 11.22
C PHE A 149 1.53 2.74 10.69
N TYR A 150 1.16 3.63 11.60
CA TYR A 150 1.16 5.06 11.39
C TYR A 150 2.30 5.69 12.17
N ASP A 151 3.12 6.48 11.47
CA ASP A 151 4.17 7.28 12.06
C ASP A 151 3.63 8.69 12.37
N PRO A 152 3.52 9.06 13.66
CA PRO A 152 3.05 10.38 14.03
C PRO A 152 4.04 11.50 13.76
N GLN A 153 5.35 11.22 13.64
CA GLN A 153 6.36 12.23 13.38
C GLN A 153 6.26 12.75 11.95
N GLU A 154 6.15 11.83 10.99
CA GLU A 154 6.03 12.14 9.57
C GLU A 154 4.57 12.26 9.09
N SER A 155 3.62 11.89 9.95
CA SER A 155 2.19 11.85 9.64
C SER A 155 1.81 10.96 8.45
N VAL A 156 2.55 9.87 8.26
CA VAL A 156 2.35 8.90 7.18
C VAL A 156 1.97 7.52 7.71
N PHE A 157 1.24 6.75 6.91
CA PHE A 157 1.09 5.31 7.12
C PHE A 157 2.10 4.53 6.28
N LYS A 158 2.41 3.31 6.76
CA LYS A 158 3.10 2.26 6.01
C LYS A 158 2.23 1.01 5.97
N GLY A 159 2.25 0.27 4.87
CA GLY A 159 1.44 -0.95 4.72
C GLY A 159 1.97 -1.92 3.67
N ILE A 160 1.31 -3.08 3.58
CA ILE A 160 1.59 -4.22 2.67
C ILE A 160 2.88 -4.98 2.99
N GLY A 161 3.97 -4.30 3.32
CA GLY A 161 5.27 -4.93 3.61
C GLY A 161 5.97 -5.54 2.38
N HIS A 162 5.47 -5.30 1.17
CA HIS A 162 6.15 -5.64 -0.08
C HIS A 162 5.69 -4.72 -1.22
N ALA A 163 6.46 -4.68 -2.31
CA ALA A 163 6.08 -3.95 -3.52
C ALA A 163 4.74 -4.41 -4.08
N ILE A 164 3.94 -3.45 -4.54
CA ILE A 164 2.88 -3.76 -5.48
C ILE A 164 3.54 -3.90 -6.87
N THR A 165 3.60 -5.14 -7.34
CA THR A 165 4.13 -5.48 -8.66
C THR A 165 3.00 -5.87 -9.60
N ASP A 166 3.27 -5.75 -10.88
CA ASP A 166 2.40 -6.29 -11.90
C ASP A 166 2.50 -7.84 -11.94
N SER A 167 1.36 -8.52 -12.08
CA SER A 167 1.31 -10.00 -12.03
C SER A 167 1.92 -10.69 -13.25
N ASP A 168 1.96 -10.01 -14.40
CA ASP A 168 2.38 -10.60 -15.67
C ASP A 168 3.86 -10.34 -15.95
N THR A 169 4.39 -9.23 -15.42
CA THR A 169 5.77 -8.78 -15.63
C THR A 169 6.64 -8.86 -14.39
N ASN A 170 6.05 -8.95 -13.19
CA ASN A 170 6.71 -8.78 -11.88
C ASN A 170 7.39 -7.41 -11.69
N GLU A 171 7.12 -6.44 -12.57
CA GLU A 171 7.73 -5.12 -12.49
C GLU A 171 7.13 -4.28 -11.37
N LEU A 172 7.97 -3.44 -10.75
CA LEU A 172 7.55 -2.48 -9.75
C LEU A 172 6.72 -1.39 -10.42
N LEU A 173 5.48 -1.22 -9.98
CA LEU A 173 4.60 -0.21 -10.54
C LEU A 173 4.92 1.19 -10.02
N LYS A 174 5.22 2.11 -10.95
CA LYS A 174 5.29 3.55 -10.65
C LYS A 174 3.88 4.09 -10.47
N ILE A 175 3.55 4.43 -9.22
CA ILE A 175 2.22 4.90 -8.85
C ILE A 175 2.14 6.41 -9.00
N LYS A 176 1.21 6.90 -9.81
CA LYS A 176 0.89 8.32 -9.91
C LYS A 176 0.02 8.77 -8.73
N GLN A 177 -1.03 8.00 -8.47
CA GLN A 177 -1.98 8.25 -7.40
C GLN A 177 -2.63 6.94 -6.96
N GLY A 178 -2.50 6.64 -5.68
CA GLY A 178 -3.13 5.52 -5.01
C GLY A 178 -4.03 5.97 -3.88
N TYR A 179 -5.04 5.16 -3.59
CA TYR A 179 -6.00 5.36 -2.52
C TYR A 179 -6.20 4.04 -1.75
N ILE A 180 -6.42 4.19 -0.46
CA ILE A 180 -6.82 3.10 0.43
C ILE A 180 -8.25 3.34 0.92
N TYR A 181 -9.01 2.26 1.06
CA TYR A 181 -10.44 2.29 1.35
C TYR A 181 -10.79 1.32 2.46
N GLU A 182 -11.72 1.72 3.32
CA GLU A 182 -12.30 0.81 4.31
C GLU A 182 -13.12 -0.29 3.62
N PRO A 183 -13.05 -1.53 4.14
CA PRO A 183 -13.91 -2.59 3.70
C PRO A 183 -15.35 -2.36 4.20
N LYS A 184 -16.32 -2.53 3.30
CA LYS A 184 -17.75 -2.63 3.66
C LYS A 184 -18.09 -4.03 4.11
N ASN A 185 -17.66 -5.03 3.34
CA ASN A 185 -17.86 -6.44 3.60
C ASN A 185 -16.57 -7.17 3.24
N LEU A 186 -15.98 -7.89 4.20
CA LEU A 186 -14.86 -8.79 3.96
C LEU A 186 -15.35 -10.23 3.94
N ASN A 187 -14.92 -10.96 2.93
CA ASN A 187 -15.08 -12.40 2.80
C ASN A 187 -13.70 -13.04 2.74
N ILE A 188 -13.64 -14.31 3.15
CA ILE A 188 -12.40 -15.07 3.24
C ILE A 188 -12.59 -16.40 2.52
N GLU A 189 -11.72 -16.67 1.56
CA GLU A 189 -11.42 -18.04 1.17
C GLU A 189 -10.29 -18.55 2.07
N LYS A 190 -10.59 -19.55 2.90
CA LYS A 190 -9.63 -20.06 3.89
C LYS A 190 -8.45 -20.74 3.21
N GLY A 191 -7.26 -20.49 3.76
CA GLY A 191 -6.05 -21.23 3.43
C GLY A 191 -6.12 -22.68 3.88
N THR A 192 -5.44 -23.55 3.14
CA THR A 192 -5.26 -24.96 3.47
C THR A 192 -3.80 -25.34 3.30
N ASN A 193 -3.45 -26.59 3.60
CA ASN A 193 -2.11 -27.13 3.29
C ASN A 193 -1.89 -27.37 1.79
N LYS A 194 -2.88 -27.11 0.93
CA LYS A 194 -2.78 -27.33 -0.52
C LYS A 194 -2.95 -26.05 -1.35
N LYS A 195 -3.62 -25.05 -0.78
CA LYS A 195 -3.97 -23.81 -1.48
C LYS A 195 -3.85 -22.65 -0.50
N SER A 196 -3.21 -21.58 -0.96
CA SER A 196 -3.24 -20.30 -0.24
C SER A 196 -4.65 -19.72 -0.30
N GLY A 197 -5.17 -19.29 0.85
CA GLY A 197 -6.40 -18.54 0.93
C GLY A 197 -6.21 -17.07 0.53
N TYR A 198 -7.31 -16.33 0.49
CA TYR A 198 -7.28 -14.90 0.19
C TYR A 198 -8.49 -14.16 0.77
N LEU A 199 -8.28 -12.88 1.07
CA LEU A 199 -9.32 -11.92 1.37
C LEU A 199 -9.93 -11.38 0.08
N TYR A 200 -11.24 -11.15 0.07
CA TYR A 200 -11.94 -10.42 -1.00
C TYR A 200 -13.16 -9.70 -0.43
N GLY A 201 -13.57 -8.60 -1.04
CA GLY A 201 -14.64 -7.81 -0.45
C GLY A 201 -15.03 -6.58 -1.26
N ASP A 202 -16.06 -5.92 -0.75
CA ASP A 202 -16.51 -4.62 -1.25
C ASP A 202 -15.90 -3.50 -0.41
N PHE A 203 -15.55 -2.39 -1.06
CA PHE A 203 -14.87 -1.25 -0.43
C PHE A 203 -15.65 0.04 -0.63
N ASP A 204 -15.52 0.98 0.31
CA ASP A 204 -16.16 2.29 0.16
C ASP A 204 -15.38 3.23 -0.77
N LEU A 205 -15.50 3.00 -2.07
CA LEU A 205 -14.77 3.79 -3.08
C LEU A 205 -15.11 5.30 -3.10
N LYS A 206 -16.16 5.72 -2.40
CA LYS A 206 -16.55 7.13 -2.29
C LYS A 206 -15.73 7.90 -1.25
N ASN A 207 -15.23 7.21 -0.23
CA ASN A 207 -14.58 7.82 0.93
C ASN A 207 -13.21 7.17 1.14
N PRO A 208 -12.15 7.63 0.44
CA PRO A 208 -10.80 7.14 0.70
C PRO A 208 -10.35 7.52 2.11
N ILE A 209 -9.81 6.55 2.85
CA ILE A 209 -9.25 6.76 4.19
C ILE A 209 -7.77 7.11 4.18
N GLY A 210 -7.17 7.14 3.00
CA GLY A 210 -5.81 7.60 2.80
C GLY A 210 -5.43 7.57 1.33
N GLU A 211 -4.29 8.17 1.04
CA GLU A 211 -3.72 8.24 -0.30
C GLU A 211 -2.23 7.96 -0.27
N PHE A 212 -1.69 7.40 -1.36
CA PHE A 212 -0.27 7.10 -1.47
C PHE A 212 0.24 7.34 -2.88
N LYS A 213 1.52 7.67 -3.00
CA LYS A 213 2.24 7.77 -4.28
C LYS A 213 3.49 6.91 -4.30
N TYR A 214 4.01 6.58 -3.12
CA TYR A 214 5.23 5.81 -2.97
C TYR A 214 4.89 4.32 -2.86
N ASN A 215 5.31 3.56 -3.87
CA ASN A 215 5.32 2.12 -3.90
C ASN A 215 6.78 1.67 -4.01
N SER A 216 7.24 0.90 -3.04
CA SER A 216 8.63 0.46 -2.93
C SER A 216 8.70 -1.04 -2.71
N ASN A 217 9.90 -1.61 -2.78
CA ASN A 217 10.12 -3.03 -2.45
C ASN A 217 9.63 -3.45 -1.06
N PHE A 218 9.41 -2.51 -0.13
CA PHE A 218 9.01 -2.78 1.25
C PHE A 218 7.59 -2.30 1.58
N GLY A 219 6.78 -1.98 0.57
CA GLY A 219 5.39 -1.55 0.77
C GLY A 219 5.09 -0.15 0.29
N ILE A 220 3.88 0.28 0.64
CA ILE A 220 3.36 1.61 0.28
C ILE A 220 3.53 2.60 1.43
N THR A 221 3.76 3.86 1.08
CA THR A 221 3.82 4.99 2.02
C THR A 221 2.88 6.09 1.57
N GLY A 222 2.05 6.58 2.49
CA GLY A 222 1.01 7.54 2.16
C GLY A 222 0.48 8.33 3.34
N ILE A 223 -0.44 9.25 3.07
CA ILE A 223 -1.12 10.07 4.06
C ILE A 223 -2.39 9.35 4.52
N TYR A 224 -2.61 9.32 5.83
CA TYR A 224 -3.77 8.68 6.44
C TYR A 224 -4.78 9.75 6.91
N ASN A 225 -5.99 9.71 6.36
CA ASN A 225 -7.05 10.70 6.57
C ASN A 225 -7.91 10.41 7.81
N SER A 226 -7.75 9.24 8.45
CA SER A 226 -8.60 8.83 9.56
C SER A 226 -8.10 9.35 10.92
N GLU A 227 -9.05 9.77 11.76
CA GLU A 227 -8.84 10.09 13.17
C GLU A 227 -8.74 8.84 14.07
N LYS A 228 -8.97 7.62 13.54
CA LYS A 228 -8.82 6.34 14.26
C LYS A 228 -7.45 6.15 14.93
N LYS A 229 -6.44 6.97 14.55
CA LYS A 229 -5.10 7.10 15.14
C LYS A 229 -5.07 7.11 16.68
N LYS A 230 -6.15 7.50 17.35
CA LYS A 230 -6.21 7.76 18.79
C LYS A 230 -6.52 6.56 19.69
N SER A 231 -6.88 5.39 19.14
CA SER A 231 -7.28 4.23 19.96
C SER A 231 -6.18 3.19 20.20
N THR A 232 -5.06 3.24 19.47
CA THR A 232 -3.94 2.32 19.64
C THR A 232 -2.83 2.94 20.50
N GLN A 233 -2.16 2.13 21.31
CA GLN A 233 -1.03 2.58 22.12
C GLN A 233 0.23 2.72 21.25
N LEU A 234 1.00 3.79 21.44
CA LEU A 234 2.32 3.93 20.84
C LEU A 234 3.22 2.75 21.21
N MET A 235 3.92 2.23 20.20
CA MET A 235 4.83 1.10 20.36
C MET A 235 6.21 1.45 19.83
N GLU A 236 7.25 1.04 20.56
CA GLU A 236 8.64 1.21 20.15
C GLU A 236 8.93 0.37 18.90
N VAL A 237 9.63 0.96 17.95
CA VAL A 237 10.20 0.24 16.80
C VAL A 237 11.39 -0.59 17.28
N GLY A 238 11.32 -1.90 17.09
CA GLY A 238 12.41 -2.82 17.36
C GLY A 238 13.42 -2.87 16.22
N SER A 239 14.67 -3.16 16.59
CA SER A 239 15.75 -3.47 15.65
C SER A 239 15.86 -4.98 15.43
N GLU A 240 16.63 -5.39 14.42
CA GLU A 240 16.99 -6.80 14.19
C GLU A 240 17.50 -7.50 15.46
N LYS A 241 18.25 -6.81 16.32
CA LYS A 241 18.83 -7.37 17.56
C LYS A 241 17.78 -7.67 18.64
N ASP A 242 16.64 -6.99 18.59
CA ASP A 242 15.52 -7.19 19.50
C ASP A 242 14.73 -8.47 19.18
N ILE A 243 14.88 -9.00 17.96
CA ILE A 243 14.15 -10.19 17.49
C ILE A 243 14.78 -11.45 18.06
N LYS A 244 13.93 -12.34 18.60
CA LYS A 244 14.30 -13.66 19.15
C LYS A 244 13.42 -14.75 18.56
N LEU A 245 13.98 -15.95 18.43
CA LEU A 245 13.18 -17.14 18.15
C LEU A 245 12.17 -17.37 19.28
N GLY A 246 11.00 -17.89 18.93
CA GLY A 246 9.92 -18.18 19.87
C GLY A 246 8.73 -17.22 19.76
N LYS A 247 8.03 -17.01 20.87
CA LYS A 247 6.70 -16.37 20.88
C LYS A 247 6.73 -14.93 20.38
N ALA A 248 5.76 -14.59 19.56
CA ALA A 248 5.41 -13.26 19.10
C ALA A 248 3.89 -13.23 18.82
N TYR A 249 3.37 -12.09 18.39
CA TYR A 249 2.00 -12.02 17.87
C TYR A 249 1.92 -11.08 16.68
N ILE A 250 0.87 -11.26 15.87
CA ILE A 250 0.52 -10.32 14.81
C ILE A 250 -0.74 -9.54 15.17
N LEU A 251 -0.88 -8.32 14.67
CA LEU A 251 -2.13 -7.57 14.71
C LEU A 251 -2.85 -7.67 13.36
N LEU A 252 -4.11 -8.05 13.41
CA LEU A 252 -4.98 -8.12 12.24
C LEU A 252 -6.42 -7.84 12.65
N GLU A 253 -7.16 -7.24 11.74
CA GLU A 253 -8.60 -7.07 11.83
C GLU A 253 -9.36 -8.41 11.83
N ASP A 254 -10.35 -8.56 12.73
CA ASP A 254 -11.26 -9.70 12.79
C ASP A 254 -12.52 -9.51 11.92
N GLN A 255 -13.42 -10.50 11.88
CA GLN A 255 -14.67 -10.39 11.10
C GLN A 255 -15.59 -9.23 11.50
N ASN A 256 -15.38 -8.64 12.68
CA ASN A 256 -16.18 -7.54 13.23
C ASN A 256 -15.43 -6.19 13.10
N GLN A 257 -14.36 -6.14 12.31
CA GLN A 257 -13.52 -4.97 12.11
C GLN A 257 -12.77 -4.49 13.36
N ASN A 258 -12.55 -5.38 14.34
CA ASN A 258 -11.74 -5.07 15.52
C ASN A 258 -10.29 -5.50 15.28
N ILE A 259 -9.34 -4.67 15.72
CA ILE A 259 -7.93 -5.05 15.71
C ILE A 259 -7.67 -6.05 16.85
N VAL A 260 -7.24 -7.26 16.50
CA VAL A 260 -7.01 -8.36 17.42
C VAL A 260 -5.56 -8.86 17.31
N SER A 261 -4.99 -9.28 18.44
CA SER A 261 -3.70 -9.97 18.48
C SER A 261 -3.85 -11.48 18.27
N TYR A 262 -3.06 -12.05 17.38
CA TYR A 262 -2.99 -13.48 17.11
C TYR A 262 -1.59 -14.02 17.36
N ASP A 263 -1.49 -15.07 18.18
CA ASP A 263 -0.22 -15.69 18.54
C ASP A 263 0.47 -16.37 17.35
N VAL A 264 1.78 -16.12 17.23
CA VAL A 264 2.68 -16.75 16.26
C VAL A 264 4.00 -17.13 16.94
N ASN A 265 4.75 -18.04 16.32
CA ASN A 265 6.14 -18.32 16.67
C ASN A 265 7.08 -17.85 15.56
N ILE A 266 8.18 -17.21 15.95
CA ILE A 266 9.31 -16.92 15.07
C ILE A 266 10.20 -18.16 15.06
N ASN A 267 10.24 -18.82 13.90
CA ASN A 267 10.93 -20.09 13.71
C ASN A 267 12.36 -19.91 13.18
N ASP A 268 12.59 -18.84 12.42
CA ASP A 268 13.89 -18.54 11.83
C ASP A 268 14.03 -17.04 11.56
N ILE A 269 15.27 -16.56 11.56
CA ILE A 269 15.62 -15.15 11.29
C ILE A 269 16.77 -15.16 10.29
N SER A 270 16.52 -14.62 9.09
CA SER A 270 17.49 -14.56 8.01
C SER A 270 17.97 -13.13 7.78
N THR A 271 19.29 -12.95 7.81
CA THR A 271 19.97 -11.69 7.50
C THR A 271 20.49 -11.65 6.06
N GLY A 272 20.27 -12.73 5.29
CA GLY A 272 20.69 -12.86 3.90
C GLY A 272 19.87 -11.99 2.94
N LYS A 273 20.33 -11.87 1.68
CA LYS A 273 19.81 -11.00 0.60
C LYS A 273 18.33 -11.19 0.19
N GLN A 274 17.52 -11.98 0.92
CA GLN A 274 16.08 -12.06 0.67
C GLN A 274 15.35 -10.91 1.37
N SER A 275 15.26 -9.77 0.69
CA SER A 275 14.76 -8.50 1.23
C SER A 275 13.36 -8.59 1.84
N THR A 276 12.53 -9.55 1.43
CA THR A 276 11.14 -9.71 1.91
C THR A 276 10.86 -10.94 2.78
N ARG A 277 11.88 -11.75 3.09
CA ARG A 277 11.75 -13.05 3.81
C ARG A 277 12.76 -13.18 4.94
N GLN A 278 12.77 -12.19 5.82
CA GLN A 278 13.76 -12.05 6.89
C GLN A 278 13.30 -12.70 8.19
N ILE A 279 11.99 -12.79 8.43
CA ILE A 279 11.41 -13.43 9.62
C ILE A 279 10.55 -14.60 9.15
N SER A 280 10.84 -15.83 9.57
CA SER A 280 9.96 -16.98 9.35
C SER A 280 9.02 -17.12 10.52
N ILE A 281 7.71 -17.12 10.27
CA ILE A 281 6.68 -17.22 11.29
C ILE A 281 5.76 -18.42 11.09
N GLU A 282 5.22 -18.94 12.19
CA GLU A 282 4.19 -19.98 12.21
C GLU A 282 3.04 -19.55 13.11
N VAL A 283 1.83 -19.58 12.57
CA VAL A 283 0.61 -19.28 13.31
C VAL A 283 0.31 -20.40 14.29
N THR A 284 0.24 -20.05 15.56
CA THR A 284 -0.12 -20.97 16.65
C THR A 284 -1.49 -20.68 17.24
N ASP A 285 -2.10 -19.54 16.88
CA ASP A 285 -3.41 -19.14 17.36
C ASP A 285 -4.57 -19.86 16.64
N ASP A 286 -5.31 -20.68 17.38
CA ASP A 286 -6.46 -21.41 16.85
C ASP A 286 -7.56 -20.47 16.35
N ARG A 287 -7.69 -19.25 16.88
CA ARG A 287 -8.69 -18.28 16.42
C ARG A 287 -8.38 -17.83 15.00
N LEU A 288 -7.11 -17.53 14.70
CA LEU A 288 -6.68 -17.16 13.35
C LEU A 288 -6.79 -18.36 12.40
N ILE A 289 -6.34 -19.54 12.83
CA ILE A 289 -6.44 -20.77 12.01
C ILE A 289 -7.90 -21.06 11.67
N ASN A 290 -8.82 -20.90 12.62
CA ASN A 290 -10.25 -21.10 12.37
C ASN A 290 -10.85 -20.01 11.50
N TYR A 291 -10.38 -18.77 11.61
CA TYR A 291 -10.86 -17.63 10.84
C TYR A 291 -10.41 -17.70 9.37
N THR A 292 -9.11 -17.82 9.13
CA THR A 292 -8.48 -17.67 7.80
C THR A 292 -7.83 -18.95 7.28
N GLY A 293 -7.65 -19.99 8.10
CA GLY A 293 -6.81 -21.14 7.77
C GLY A 293 -5.31 -20.90 7.97
N GLY A 294 -4.92 -19.74 8.53
CA GLY A 294 -3.54 -19.31 8.74
C GLY A 294 -3.24 -17.97 8.06
N ILE A 295 -2.05 -17.83 7.49
CA ILE A 295 -1.63 -16.67 6.70
C ILE A 295 -2.19 -16.82 5.28
N ILE A 296 -2.92 -15.79 4.83
CA ILE A 296 -3.56 -15.74 3.51
C ILE A 296 -3.21 -14.44 2.78
N GLN A 297 -3.50 -14.39 1.47
CA GLN A 297 -3.32 -13.16 0.70
C GLN A 297 -4.22 -12.04 1.24
N GLY A 298 -3.66 -10.83 1.33
CA GLY A 298 -4.29 -9.65 1.93
C GLY A 298 -3.85 -9.36 3.37
N MET A 299 -3.27 -10.35 4.07
CA MET A 299 -2.65 -10.13 5.40
C MET A 299 -1.26 -9.49 5.34
N SER A 300 -0.70 -9.35 4.15
CA SER A 300 0.58 -8.68 3.93
C SER A 300 0.50 -7.26 4.50
N GLY A 301 1.44 -6.94 5.39
CA GLY A 301 1.48 -5.72 6.16
C GLY A 301 1.03 -5.87 7.63
N ALA A 302 0.45 -7.01 8.04
CA ALA A 302 0.08 -7.25 9.42
C ALA A 302 1.31 -7.07 10.35
N PRO A 303 1.27 -6.17 11.34
CA PRO A 303 2.40 -5.91 12.25
C PRO A 303 2.79 -7.16 13.02
N ILE A 304 4.08 -7.46 13.09
CA ILE A 304 4.65 -8.51 13.94
C ILE A 304 5.23 -7.83 15.18
N ILE A 305 4.80 -8.27 16.36
CA ILE A 305 5.16 -7.68 17.64
C ILE A 305 5.79 -8.73 18.54
N GLN A 306 6.91 -8.37 19.16
CA GLN A 306 7.60 -9.17 20.16
C GLN A 306 8.20 -8.25 21.22
N ASN A 307 8.16 -8.67 22.49
CA ASN A 307 8.74 -7.90 23.61
C ASN A 307 8.26 -6.44 23.67
N ASN A 308 6.98 -6.19 23.37
CA ASN A 308 6.37 -4.86 23.33
C ASN A 308 6.99 -3.90 22.30
N LYS A 309 7.59 -4.44 21.24
CA LYS A 309 8.13 -3.69 20.11
C LYS A 309 7.54 -4.20 18.80
N ILE A 310 7.24 -3.29 17.88
CA ILE A 310 6.97 -3.69 16.49
C ILE A 310 8.30 -4.07 15.86
N ILE A 311 8.44 -5.33 15.44
CA ILE A 311 9.72 -5.87 14.92
C ILE A 311 9.68 -6.14 13.42
N GLY A 312 8.47 -6.19 12.84
CA GLY A 312 8.31 -6.49 11.44
C GLY A 312 6.89 -6.39 10.94
N ALA A 313 6.70 -6.84 9.70
CA ALA A 313 5.41 -6.98 9.06
C ALA A 313 5.35 -8.29 8.28
N VAL A 314 4.21 -8.96 8.29
CA VAL A 314 3.95 -10.16 7.45
C VAL A 314 4.04 -9.77 5.98
N THR A 315 4.64 -10.60 5.13
CA THR A 315 4.76 -10.33 3.69
C THR A 315 4.11 -11.41 2.82
N HIS A 316 4.54 -12.66 2.96
CA HIS A 316 4.15 -13.75 2.08
C HIS A 316 3.82 -15.01 2.87
N VAL A 317 2.80 -15.74 2.45
CA VAL A 317 2.54 -17.11 2.91
C VAL A 317 3.52 -18.10 2.26
N ILE A 318 3.88 -19.16 2.99
CA ILE A 318 4.68 -20.27 2.44
C ILE A 318 3.80 -21.10 1.52
N LYS A 319 4.32 -21.43 0.33
CA LYS A 319 3.65 -22.32 -0.62
C LYS A 319 3.34 -23.67 0.07
N ASP A 320 2.11 -24.14 -0.07
CA ASP A 320 1.63 -25.42 0.47
C ASP A 320 1.62 -25.51 2.01
N ASN A 321 1.76 -24.39 2.73
CA ASN A 321 1.54 -24.36 4.18
C ASN A 321 0.99 -23.01 4.64
N SER A 322 -0.34 -22.91 4.73
CA SER A 322 -1.01 -21.68 5.17
C SER A 322 -0.69 -21.31 6.62
N LYS A 323 -0.23 -22.22 7.48
CA LYS A 323 0.16 -21.85 8.85
C LYS A 323 1.50 -21.14 8.93
N LYS A 324 2.30 -21.19 7.87
CA LYS A 324 3.64 -20.61 7.86
C LYS A 324 3.75 -19.49 6.86
N GLY A 325 4.57 -18.51 7.20
CA GLY A 325 4.76 -17.33 6.37
C GLY A 325 6.08 -16.65 6.66
N TYR A 326 6.28 -15.55 5.95
CA TYR A 326 7.43 -14.70 6.06
C TYR A 326 7.03 -13.31 6.51
N GLY A 327 7.97 -12.61 7.10
CA GLY A 327 7.92 -11.20 7.38
C GLY A 327 9.23 -10.49 7.05
N ILE A 328 9.16 -9.16 7.05
CA ILE A 328 10.30 -8.26 6.92
C ILE A 328 10.61 -7.59 8.25
N PHE A 329 11.85 -7.15 8.40
CA PHE A 329 12.21 -6.26 9.50
C PHE A 329 11.51 -4.92 9.35
N ILE A 330 11.05 -4.38 10.47
CA ILE A 330 10.37 -3.08 10.48
C ILE A 330 11.29 -1.95 10.00
N ASP A 331 12.61 -2.08 10.25
CA ASP A 331 13.63 -1.14 9.81
C ASP A 331 13.65 -0.97 8.29
N GLU A 332 13.34 -2.00 7.50
CA GLU A 332 13.27 -1.88 6.04
C GLU A 332 12.12 -0.97 5.58
N MET A 333 11.01 -0.98 6.33
CA MET A 333 9.86 -0.09 6.04
C MET A 333 10.15 1.37 6.44
N ILE A 334 11.01 1.58 7.44
CA ILE A 334 11.38 2.88 7.99
C ILE A 334 12.53 3.53 7.21
N LYS A 335 13.55 2.79 6.76
CA LYS A 335 14.68 3.33 5.99
C LYS A 335 14.26 4.15 4.76
N LEU A 336 13.08 3.88 4.22
CA LEU A 336 12.45 4.60 3.12
C LEU A 336 12.00 6.04 3.46
N GLU A 337 12.13 6.48 4.69
CA GLU A 337 11.85 7.87 5.11
C GLU A 337 12.97 8.85 4.70
N ASN A 338 14.16 8.36 4.37
CA ASN A 338 15.36 9.18 4.16
C ASN A 338 15.84 9.28 2.70
N LYS A 339 14.97 9.02 1.70
CA LYS A 339 15.33 9.14 0.27
C LYS A 339 14.34 9.94 -0.54
#